data_AF-A0A4Y7RI12-F1
#
_entry.id   AF-A0A4Y7RI12-F1
#
_cell.length_a   1.000
_cell.length_b   1.000
_cell.length_c   1.000
_cell.angle_alpha   90.00
_cell.angle_beta   90.00
_cell.angle_gamma   90.00
#
_symmetry.space_group_name_H-M   'P 1'
#
loop_
_entity.id
_entity.type
_entity.pdbx_description
1 polymer ?
#
loop_
_entity_poly.entity_id
_entity_poly.type
_entity_poly.pdbx_seq_one_letter_code
_entity_poly.pdbx_strand_id
1 'polypeptide(L)'
;MVNQADLRVVRSKKMIKDAFVDLIEKEGYENITIKDIAKRAMINRKTFYSHYESKAVLFDEIVKDTLDLLMQNLQYEKLDFDDALFSIDLQREILSLPH
;
A
#
# COMPACT_ATOMS: atom_id res chain seq x y z
N MET A 1 -0.50 -28.20 8.06
CA MET A 1 -1.89 -27.87 8.43
C MET A 1 -2.05 -26.36 8.36
N VAL A 2 -3.01 -25.84 7.60
CA VAL A 2 -3.22 -24.38 7.46
C VAL A 2 -3.94 -23.87 8.71
N ASN A 3 -3.37 -22.88 9.37
CA ASN A 3 -3.96 -22.26 10.56
C ASN A 3 -5.14 -21.36 10.16
N GLN A 4 -6.32 -21.59 10.74
CA GLN A 4 -7.51 -20.78 10.44
C GLN A 4 -7.36 -19.30 10.83
N ALA A 5 -6.53 -18.99 11.83
CA ALA A 5 -6.24 -17.61 12.21
C ALA A 5 -5.50 -16.87 11.08
N ASP A 6 -4.52 -17.53 10.45
CA ASP A 6 -3.74 -16.96 9.35
C ASP A 6 -4.62 -16.70 8.12
N LEU A 7 -5.55 -17.62 7.81
CA LEU A 7 -6.51 -17.41 6.71
C LEU A 7 -7.41 -16.19 6.93
N ARG A 8 -7.79 -15.90 8.17
CA ARG A 8 -8.59 -14.71 8.48
C ARG A 8 -7.77 -13.44 8.25
N VAL A 9 -6.51 -13.42 8.68
CA VAL A 9 -5.59 -12.29 8.49
C VAL A 9 -5.36 -12.02 7.01
N VAL A 10 -5.09 -13.06 6.22
CA VAL A 10 -4.87 -12.93 4.77
C VAL A 10 -6.11 -12.35 4.09
N ARG A 11 -7.31 -12.85 4.45
CA ARG A 11 -8.57 -12.38 3.87
C ARG A 11 -8.85 -10.93 4.24
N SER A 12 -8.70 -10.54 5.49
CA SER A 12 -8.96 -9.16 5.92
C SER A 12 -7.95 -8.17 5.35
N LYS A 13 -6.65 -8.52 5.26
CA LYS A 13 -5.66 -7.69 4.56
C LYS A 13 -6.06 -7.46 3.10
N LYS A 14 -6.45 -8.51 2.38
CA LYS A 14 -6.93 -8.38 0.99
C LYS A 14 -8.13 -7.44 0.89
N MET A 15 -9.16 -7.64 1.73
CA MET A 15 -10.36 -6.79 1.73
C MET A 15 -10.03 -5.31 2.01
N ILE A 16 -9.05 -5.04 2.87
CA ILE A 16 -8.57 -3.67 3.16
C ILE A 16 -7.86 -3.07 1.94
N LYS A 17 -6.94 -3.81 1.31
CA LYS A 17 -6.20 -3.34 0.13
C LYS A 17 -7.13 -3.04 -1.04
N ASP A 18 -8.04 -3.97 -1.36
CA ASP A 18 -9.01 -3.81 -2.44
C ASP A 18 -9.89 -2.57 -2.20
N ALA A 19 -10.40 -2.40 -0.96
CA ALA A 19 -11.20 -1.23 -0.60
C ALA A 19 -10.43 0.09 -0.70
N PHE A 20 -9.15 0.09 -0.33
CA PHE A 20 -8.30 1.27 -0.36
C PHE A 20 -8.01 1.73 -1.79
N VAL A 21 -7.61 0.82 -2.69
CA VAL A 21 -7.35 1.13 -4.10
C VAL A 21 -8.61 1.69 -4.76
N ASP A 22 -9.76 1.03 -4.57
CA ASP A 22 -11.06 1.48 -5.08
C ASP A 22 -11.43 2.89 -4.65
N LEU A 23 -11.12 3.27 -3.40
CA LEU A 23 -11.47 4.57 -2.85
C LEU A 23 -10.51 5.65 -3.35
N ILE A 24 -9.21 5.37 -3.44
CA ILE A 24 -8.23 6.32 -3.97
C ILE A 24 -8.49 6.63 -5.44
N GLU A 25 -8.85 5.63 -6.23
CA GLU A 25 -9.17 5.83 -7.65
C GLU A 25 -10.34 6.81 -7.83
N LYS A 26 -11.32 6.78 -6.93
CA LYS A 26 -12.55 7.59 -7.03
C LYS A 26 -12.45 8.95 -6.37
N GLU A 27 -11.79 9.01 -5.22
CA GLU A 27 -11.84 10.17 -4.32
C GLU A 27 -10.47 10.81 -4.11
N GLY A 28 -9.38 10.11 -4.45
CA GLY A 28 -8.01 10.56 -4.22
C GLY A 28 -7.49 10.24 -2.81
N TYR A 29 -6.18 10.06 -2.67
CA TYR A 29 -5.54 9.63 -1.42
C TYR A 29 -5.88 10.55 -0.24
N GLU A 30 -5.76 11.88 -0.40
CA GLU A 30 -5.96 12.83 0.70
C GLU A 30 -7.41 12.86 1.23
N ASN A 31 -8.39 12.53 0.39
CA ASN A 31 -9.80 12.69 0.73
C ASN A 31 -10.41 11.50 1.48
N ILE A 32 -9.72 10.36 1.52
CA ILE A 32 -10.27 9.14 2.13
C ILE A 32 -9.76 8.95 3.57
N THR A 33 -10.62 8.43 4.45
CA THR A 33 -10.24 8.13 5.85
C THR A 33 -10.21 6.64 6.13
N ILE A 34 -9.60 6.25 7.26
CA ILE A 34 -9.64 4.86 7.76
C ILE A 34 -11.09 4.38 7.98
N LYS A 35 -12.01 5.30 8.30
CA LYS A 35 -13.43 4.97 8.46
C LYS A 35 -14.05 4.56 7.12
N ASP A 36 -13.70 5.25 6.04
CA ASP A 36 -14.22 4.97 4.70
C ASP A 36 -13.68 3.63 4.19
N ILE A 37 -12.38 3.38 4.38
CA ILE A 37 -11.73 2.11 4.05
C ILE A 37 -12.40 0.96 4.81
N ALA A 38 -12.54 1.08 6.14
CA ALA A 38 -13.16 0.03 6.96
C ALA A 38 -14.62 -0.24 6.54
N LYS A 39 -15.38 0.82 6.24
CA LYS A 39 -16.76 0.71 5.75
C LYS A 39 -16.81 0.00 4.39
N ARG A 40 -15.98 0.40 3.43
CA ARG A 40 -15.91 -0.18 2.08
C ARG A 40 -15.48 -1.65 2.11
N ALA A 41 -14.53 -1.98 2.98
CA ALA A 41 -14.05 -3.34 3.20
C ALA A 41 -15.02 -4.21 4.03
N MET A 42 -16.12 -3.66 4.54
CA MET A 42 -17.07 -4.36 5.43
C MET A 42 -16.39 -4.95 6.68
N ILE A 43 -15.50 -4.17 7.31
CA ILE A 43 -14.81 -4.56 8.55
C ILE A 43 -14.98 -3.48 9.63
N ASN A 44 -14.68 -3.87 10.87
CA ASN A 44 -14.56 -2.89 11.96
C ASN A 44 -13.24 -2.12 11.86
N ARG A 45 -13.24 -0.85 12.30
CA ARG A 45 -12.00 -0.05 12.38
C ARG A 45 -10.91 -0.74 13.22
N LYS A 46 -11.29 -1.46 14.28
CA LYS A 46 -10.33 -2.25 15.08
C LYS A 46 -9.62 -3.33 14.25
N THR A 47 -10.30 -3.92 13.28
CA THR A 47 -9.71 -4.91 12.35
C THR A 47 -8.74 -4.25 11.37
N PHE A 48 -9.00 -3.01 10.93
CA PHE A 48 -7.98 -2.25 10.19
C PHE A 48 -6.72 -2.07 11.03
N TYR A 49 -6.89 -1.59 12.27
CA TYR A 49 -5.75 -1.33 13.18
C TYR A 49 -5.03 -2.60 13.66
N SER A 50 -5.63 -3.80 13.53
CA SER A 50 -4.89 -5.05 13.77
C SER A 50 -3.93 -5.43 12.64
N HIS A 51 -3.98 -4.73 11.50
CA HIS A 51 -3.11 -4.97 10.35
C HIS A 51 -2.21 -3.77 10.05
N TYR A 52 -2.71 -2.55 10.23
CA TYR A 52 -2.04 -1.33 9.80
C TYR A 52 -2.16 -0.25 10.86
N GLU A 53 -1.03 0.39 11.20
CA GLU A 53 -1.01 1.50 12.15
C GLU A 53 -1.65 2.77 11.58
N SER A 54 -1.54 2.96 10.26
CA SER A 54 -2.06 4.14 9.57
C SER A 54 -2.41 3.85 8.10
N LYS A 55 -3.05 4.83 7.45
CA LYS A 55 -3.31 4.82 6.00
C LYS A 55 -2.02 4.83 5.19
N ALA A 56 -0.97 5.48 5.69
CA ALA A 56 0.34 5.53 5.03
C ALA A 56 1.04 4.16 5.02
N VAL A 57 1.04 3.45 6.16
CA VAL A 57 1.63 2.10 6.24
C VAL A 57 0.94 1.12 5.28
N LEU A 58 -0.40 1.24 5.11
CA LEU A 58 -1.13 0.47 4.11
C LEU A 58 -0.69 0.82 2.68
N PHE A 59 -0.54 2.11 2.40
CA PHE A 59 -0.08 2.59 1.09
C PHE A 59 1.30 2.02 0.76
N ASP A 60 2.26 2.14 1.68
CA ASP A 60 3.62 1.64 1.50
C ASP A 60 3.65 0.13 1.23
N GLU A 61 2.86 -0.67 1.96
CA GLU A 61 2.75 -2.11 1.71
C GLU A 61 2.18 -2.40 0.30
N ILE A 62 1.19 -1.64 -0.16
CA ILE A 62 0.61 -1.82 -1.51
C ILE A 62 1.61 -1.46 -2.60
N VAL A 63 2.32 -0.34 -2.47
CA VAL A 63 3.32 0.06 -3.48
C VAL A 63 4.47 -0.95 -3.50
N LYS A 64 4.91 -1.42 -2.34
CA LYS A 64 5.90 -2.50 -2.22
C LYS A 64 5.48 -3.78 -2.93
N ASP A 65 4.29 -4.29 -2.62
CA ASP A 65 3.77 -5.49 -3.27
C ASP A 65 3.65 -5.32 -4.79
N THR A 66 3.27 -4.12 -5.24
CA THR A 66 3.12 -3.81 -6.67
C THR A 66 4.46 -3.77 -7.37
N LEU A 67 5.47 -3.12 -6.79
CA LEU A 67 6.82 -3.09 -7.35
C LEU A 67 7.46 -4.49 -7.32
N ASP A 68 7.30 -5.24 -6.24
CA ASP A 68 7.80 -6.62 -6.16
C ASP A 68 7.20 -7.49 -7.28
N LEU A 69 5.90 -7.36 -7.57
CA LEU A 69 5.24 -8.04 -8.68
C LEU A 69 5.80 -7.61 -10.04
N LEU A 70 5.99 -6.31 -10.26
CA LEU A 70 6.53 -5.78 -11.51
C LEU A 70 7.97 -6.25 -11.74
N MET A 71 8.83 -6.20 -10.73
CA MET A 71 10.23 -6.65 -10.82
C MET A 71 10.33 -8.14 -11.14
N GLN A 72 9.51 -8.97 -10.48
CA GLN A 72 9.43 -10.41 -10.76
C GLN A 72 9.04 -10.68 -12.22
N ASN A 73 8.04 -9.96 -12.73
CA ASN A 73 7.57 -10.13 -14.11
C ASN A 73 8.59 -9.65 -15.15
N LEU A 74 9.41 -8.66 -14.80
CA LEU A 74 10.43 -8.09 -15.69
C LEU A 74 11.82 -8.74 -15.53
N GLN A 75 11.96 -9.75 -14.68
CA GLN A 75 13.23 -10.44 -14.38
C GLN A 75 14.36 -9.52 -13.89
N TYR A 76 14.02 -8.39 -13.27
CA TYR A 76 15.02 -7.55 -12.59
C TYR A 76 15.31 -8.12 -11.20
N GLU A 77 16.58 -8.14 -10.80
CA GLU A 77 16.95 -8.34 -9.39
C GLU A 77 16.28 -7.24 -8.55
N LYS A 78 15.81 -7.60 -7.35
CA LYS A 78 15.09 -6.69 -6.44
C LYS A 78 15.82 -5.35 -6.34
N LEU A 79 15.24 -4.30 -6.90
CA LEU A 79 15.54 -2.93 -6.51
C LEU A 79 15.13 -2.79 -5.05
N ASP A 80 16.05 -2.31 -4.21
CA ASP A 80 15.65 -1.91 -2.87
C ASP A 80 14.66 -0.76 -2.99
N PHE A 81 13.59 -0.83 -2.20
CA PHE A 81 12.54 0.17 -2.22
C PHE A 81 13.08 1.52 -1.76
N ASP A 82 14.02 1.48 -0.81
CA ASP A 82 14.72 2.66 -0.32
C ASP A 82 15.61 3.27 -1.42
N ASP A 83 16.23 2.45 -2.27
CA ASP A 83 17.03 2.92 -3.42
C ASP A 83 16.15 3.58 -4.49
N ALA A 84 14.97 3.02 -4.77
CA ALA A 84 14.02 3.58 -5.74
C ALA A 84 13.44 4.92 -5.27
N LEU A 85 13.12 5.04 -3.98
CA LEU A 85 12.62 6.28 -3.39
C LEU A 85 13.71 7.37 -3.38
N PHE A 86 14.94 7.01 -3.00
CA PHE A 86 16.11 7.90 -3.06
C PHE A 86 16.36 8.41 -4.48
N SER A 87 16.19 7.55 -5.48
CA SER A 87 16.37 7.92 -6.90
C SER A 87 15.35 8.97 -7.36
N ILE A 88 14.09 8.87 -6.91
CA ILE A 88 13.02 9.81 -7.26
C ILE A 88 13.25 11.17 -6.58
N ASP A 89 13.61 11.15 -5.29
CA ASP A 89 13.90 12.39 -4.54
C ASP A 89 15.13 13.10 -5.10
N LEU A 90 16.18 12.37 -5.48
CA LEU A 90 17.38 12.93 -6.11
C LEU A 90 17.06 13.58 -7.47
N GLN A 91 16.19 12.96 -8.28
CA GLN A 91 15.75 13.57 -9.54
C GLN A 91 14.93 14.85 -9.33
N ARG A 92 14.09 14.90 -8.29
CA ARG A 92 13.35 16.12 -7.94
C ARG A 92 14.29 17.25 -7.52
N GLU A 93 15.31 16.96 -6.72
CA GLU A 93 16.29 17.96 -6.26
C GLU A 93 17.16 18.48 -7.41
N ILE A 94 17.59 17.61 -8.34
CA ILE A 94 18.36 18.01 -9.53
C ILE A 94 17.52 18.88 -10.48
N LEU A 95 16.23 18.56 -10.67
CA LEU A 95 15.32 19.30 -11.56
C LEU A 95 14.72 20.57 -10.93
N SER A 96 14.93 20.81 -9.63
CA SER A 96 14.49 22.02 -8.93
C SER A 96 15.62 23.04 -8.70
N LEU A 97 16.82 22.78 -9.22
CA LEU A 97 17.88 23.78 -9.31
C LEU A 97 17.51 24.84 -10.38
N PRO A 98 17.60 26.15 -10.07
CA PRO A 98 17.38 27.18 -11.07
C PRO A 98 18.49 27.12 -12.12
N HIS A 99 18.09 27.02 -13.39
CA HIS A 99 18.96 27.19 -14.55
C HIS A 99 19.23 28.67 -14.83
#